data_AF-A0A499UIV9-F1
#
_entry.id   AF-A0A499UIV9-F1
#
_cell.length_a   1.000
_cell.length_b   1.000
_cell.length_c   1.000
_cell.angle_alpha   90.00
_cell.angle_beta   90.00
_cell.angle_gamma   90.00
#
_symmetry.space_group_name_H-M   'P 1'
#
loop_
_entity.id
_entity.type
_entity.pdbx_description
1 polymer ?
#
loop_
_entity_poly.entity_id
_entity_poly.type
_entity_poly.pdbx_seq_one_letter_code
_entity_poly.pdbx_strand_id
1 'polypeptide(L)'
;MRQARALPLSRRGLLTAGGALGLGALVTACGDNGGSGSGGDGGGGSWSFTDDRKKKISLDGRPQHIVAYIAAAAALYDFGIEKQITGVFGPTTLKNGKPDVQAGDFPVDQATSLGNTWGQFNVEKYASLSPDLLITNMFDPGALFYIPDDSKKKILQLAPSAAITTGRVSMLEPIKRYAALAEALGADLKAKKVTDAKARFEKASETLRKTVTSHRIKVMACSASADLFYVSNPKINADLIYFSELGVDFVVPEKPDKGGYFESLSWENADKYDADVLFLDNRTATLQPGP
;
A
#
# COMPACT_ATOMS: atom_id res chain seq x y z
N MET A 1 -13.29 46.71 -40.41
CA MET A 1 -14.17 45.60 -40.86
C MET A 1 -15.12 45.21 -39.72
N ARG A 2 -16.09 44.31 -39.94
CA ARG A 2 -17.14 43.94 -38.96
C ARG A 2 -16.73 42.75 -38.07
N GLN A 3 -17.52 42.56 -36.99
CA GLN A 3 -17.60 41.45 -36.02
C GLN A 3 -16.88 41.68 -34.68
N ALA A 4 -17.40 41.24 -33.52
CA ALA A 4 -18.81 41.05 -33.09
C ALA A 4 -18.83 41.01 -31.53
N ARG A 5 -19.91 41.49 -30.88
CA ARG A 5 -20.11 41.34 -29.42
C ARG A 5 -20.84 40.03 -29.10
N ALA A 6 -20.48 39.37 -28.00
CA ALA A 6 -21.32 38.34 -27.36
C ALA A 6 -21.11 38.23 -25.84
N LEU A 7 -22.08 38.75 -25.07
CA LEU A 7 -22.51 38.38 -23.72
C LEU A 7 -24.06 38.53 -23.78
N PRO A 8 -24.91 37.70 -23.12
CA PRO A 8 -24.85 37.47 -21.66
C PRO A 8 -25.32 36.07 -21.19
N LEU A 9 -25.68 35.95 -19.90
CA LEU A 9 -26.25 34.77 -19.21
C LEU A 9 -27.79 34.79 -19.13
N SER A 10 -28.46 33.64 -19.31
CA SER A 10 -29.77 33.23 -18.71
C SER A 10 -30.05 31.77 -19.13
N ARG A 11 -30.38 30.76 -18.30
CA ARG A 11 -31.47 30.53 -17.31
C ARG A 11 -32.89 30.31 -17.90
N ARG A 12 -33.57 29.28 -17.35
CA ARG A 12 -34.92 28.70 -17.61
C ARG A 12 -35.00 27.74 -18.82
N GLY A 13 -35.81 26.67 -18.83
CA GLY A 13 -36.68 26.06 -17.79
C GLY A 13 -36.54 24.51 -17.78
N LEU A 14 -37.47 23.69 -17.28
CA LEU A 14 -38.79 23.96 -16.64
C LEU A 14 -39.30 22.70 -15.90
N LEU A 15 -40.26 22.91 -14.97
CA LEU A 15 -40.94 21.95 -14.06
C LEU A 15 -40.13 21.60 -12.78
N THR A 16 -40.62 21.56 -11.51
CA THR A 16 -41.91 21.81 -10.80
C THR A 16 -43.07 20.80 -10.96
N ALA A 17 -43.80 20.35 -9.92
CA ALA A 17 -43.72 20.50 -8.45
C ALA A 17 -44.80 19.64 -7.72
N GLY A 18 -44.71 19.51 -6.38
CA GLY A 18 -45.77 18.97 -5.49
C GLY A 18 -45.66 17.44 -5.21
N GLY A 19 -46.14 16.90 -4.07
CA GLY A 19 -46.81 17.48 -2.90
C GLY A 19 -46.34 16.82 -1.57
N ALA A 20 -46.97 17.12 -0.43
CA ALA A 20 -46.44 16.85 0.91
C ALA A 20 -47.42 16.12 1.87
N LEU A 21 -46.99 15.95 3.14
CA LEU A 21 -47.68 15.36 4.32
C LEU A 21 -47.66 13.81 4.37
N GLY A 22 -47.50 13.15 5.53
CA GLY A 22 -47.15 13.66 6.87
C GLY A 22 -47.19 12.58 7.99
N LEU A 23 -46.75 12.95 9.19
CA LEU A 23 -47.07 12.37 10.53
C LEU A 23 -46.84 10.85 10.81
N GLY A 24 -45.67 10.54 11.39
CA GLY A 24 -45.53 10.07 12.79
C GLY A 24 -46.14 8.74 13.30
N ALA A 25 -45.29 7.91 13.91
CA ALA A 25 -45.64 6.91 14.94
C ALA A 25 -44.46 6.73 15.94
N LEU A 26 -44.70 6.14 17.11
CA LEU A 26 -43.75 6.04 18.24
C LEU A 26 -43.74 4.63 18.85
N VAL A 27 -42.58 4.19 19.37
CA VAL A 27 -42.37 3.20 20.47
C VAL A 27 -42.96 1.79 20.21
N THR A 28 -42.19 0.69 20.17
CA THR A 28 -41.61 -0.13 21.28
C THR A 28 -40.73 -1.24 20.59
N ALA A 29 -39.97 -2.15 21.18
CA ALA A 29 -39.63 -2.56 22.56
C ALA A 29 -38.25 -3.27 22.58
N CYS A 30 -37.80 -3.75 23.76
CA CYS A 30 -36.79 -4.81 23.85
C CYS A 30 -37.44 -6.20 23.65
N GLY A 31 -36.68 -7.17 23.17
CA GLY A 31 -37.11 -8.57 23.05
C GLY A 31 -35.94 -9.53 23.17
N ASP A 32 -35.60 -9.91 24.40
CA ASP A 32 -34.70 -11.03 24.68
C ASP A 32 -35.49 -12.35 24.61
N ASN A 33 -34.98 -13.33 23.87
CA ASN A 33 -35.35 -14.73 24.04
C ASN A 33 -34.28 -15.65 23.45
N GLY A 34 -33.77 -16.59 24.24
CA GLY A 34 -32.62 -17.42 23.86
C GLY A 34 -32.94 -18.47 22.80
N GLY A 35 -32.16 -18.47 21.71
CA GLY A 35 -32.17 -19.52 20.68
C GLY A 35 -30.76 -20.03 20.39
N SER A 36 -30.41 -21.20 20.90
CA SER A 36 -29.07 -21.78 20.74
C SER A 36 -28.86 -22.40 19.35
N GLY A 37 -28.48 -21.57 18.37
CA GLY A 37 -27.99 -22.01 17.06
C GLY A 37 -26.45 -22.09 17.02
N SER A 38 -25.90 -23.13 16.42
CA SER A 38 -24.44 -23.29 16.27
C SER A 38 -23.84 -22.22 15.35
N GLY A 39 -22.78 -21.55 15.79
CA GLY A 39 -22.21 -20.41 15.09
C GLY A 39 -21.63 -20.73 13.71
N GLY A 40 -22.17 -20.07 12.68
CA GLY A 40 -21.51 -19.83 11.41
C GLY A 40 -21.50 -18.34 11.15
N ASP A 41 -20.46 -17.64 11.61
CA ASP A 41 -20.35 -16.16 11.53
C ASP A 41 -19.94 -15.68 10.12
N GLY A 42 -20.69 -16.14 9.12
CA GLY A 42 -20.64 -15.65 7.74
C GLY A 42 -21.32 -14.30 7.65
N GLY A 43 -20.67 -13.26 8.18
CA GLY A 43 -21.23 -11.92 8.33
C GLY A 43 -21.72 -11.28 7.02
N GLY A 44 -23.01 -11.49 6.71
CA GLY A 44 -23.73 -10.95 5.55
C GLY A 44 -24.03 -9.45 5.66
N GLY A 45 -23.00 -8.64 5.92
CA GLY A 45 -23.05 -7.19 5.89
C GLY A 45 -22.18 -6.65 4.75
N SER A 46 -22.69 -5.64 4.04
CA SER A 46 -21.97 -5.04 2.91
C SER A 46 -20.67 -4.38 3.36
N TRP A 47 -19.59 -4.72 2.65
CA TRP A 47 -18.25 -4.22 2.92
C TRP A 47 -17.98 -2.97 2.10
N SER A 48 -17.24 -2.01 2.66
CA SER A 48 -16.68 -0.93 1.85
C SER A 48 -15.40 -0.34 2.42
N PHE A 49 -14.52 0.11 1.52
CA PHE A 49 -13.29 0.81 1.84
C PHE A 49 -13.08 1.96 0.85
N THR A 50 -12.60 3.10 1.33
CA THR A 50 -12.15 4.20 0.46
C THR A 50 -10.63 4.22 0.45
N ASP A 51 -10.05 4.05 -0.74
CA ASP A 51 -8.60 3.97 -0.92
C ASP A 51 -7.93 5.34 -1.09
N ASP A 52 -6.61 5.36 -1.34
CA ASP A 52 -5.87 6.62 -1.39
C ASP A 52 -6.02 7.38 -2.72
N ARG A 53 -6.55 6.74 -3.76
CA ARG A 53 -7.11 7.40 -4.96
C ARG A 53 -8.46 8.08 -4.66
N LYS A 54 -8.94 8.00 -3.41
CA LYS A 54 -10.26 8.44 -2.93
C LYS A 54 -11.42 7.74 -3.61
N LYS A 55 -11.17 6.54 -4.16
CA LYS A 55 -12.20 5.69 -4.74
C LYS A 55 -12.84 4.87 -3.62
N LYS A 56 -14.15 5.02 -3.41
CA LYS A 56 -14.92 4.06 -2.61
C LYS A 56 -15.09 2.75 -3.40
N ILE A 57 -14.79 1.65 -2.75
CA ILE A 57 -15.08 0.28 -3.16
C ILE A 57 -16.22 -0.19 -2.27
N SER A 58 -17.21 -0.87 -2.84
CA SER A 58 -18.31 -1.52 -2.12
C SER A 58 -18.47 -2.94 -2.63
N LEU A 59 -18.76 -3.89 -1.74
CA LEU A 59 -19.03 -5.29 -2.04
C LEU A 59 -20.18 -5.79 -1.13
N ASP A 60 -20.93 -6.79 -1.58
CA ASP A 60 -22.10 -7.30 -0.83
C ASP A 60 -21.72 -8.05 0.46
N GLY A 61 -20.46 -8.49 0.55
CA GLY A 61 -19.85 -9.05 1.76
C GLY A 61 -18.35 -8.71 1.85
N ARG A 62 -17.73 -9.07 2.97
CA ARG A 62 -16.27 -8.92 3.18
C ARG A 62 -15.49 -9.85 2.23
N PRO A 63 -14.45 -9.36 1.51
CA PRO A 63 -13.58 -10.18 0.67
C PRO A 63 -13.03 -11.44 1.35
N GLN A 64 -13.09 -12.58 0.65
CA GLN A 64 -12.47 -13.85 1.06
C GLN A 64 -11.40 -14.33 0.07
N HIS A 65 -11.45 -13.88 -1.19
CA HIS A 65 -10.48 -14.18 -2.24
C HIS A 65 -9.69 -12.91 -2.60
N ILE A 66 -8.76 -12.52 -1.73
CA ILE A 66 -7.89 -11.36 -1.88
C ILE A 66 -6.66 -11.75 -2.69
N VAL A 67 -6.33 -10.91 -3.68
CA VAL A 67 -5.07 -11.02 -4.43
C VAL A 67 -4.25 -9.76 -4.19
N ALA A 68 -3.04 -9.89 -3.65
CA ALA A 68 -2.26 -8.75 -3.17
C ALA A 68 -0.85 -8.67 -3.78
N TYR A 69 -0.34 -7.45 -3.93
CA TYR A 69 1.10 -7.25 -4.08
C TYR A 69 1.80 -7.85 -2.86
N ILE A 70 2.90 -8.57 -3.04
CA ILE A 70 3.53 -9.36 -1.98
C ILE A 70 3.82 -8.58 -0.68
N ALA A 71 4.32 -7.34 -0.76
CA ALA A 71 4.55 -6.52 0.43
C ALA A 71 3.24 -6.01 1.09
N ALA A 72 2.16 -5.89 0.31
CA ALA A 72 0.83 -5.62 0.84
C ALA A 72 0.22 -6.87 1.51
N ALA A 73 0.49 -8.07 0.98
CA ALA A 73 0.14 -9.33 1.63
C ALA A 73 0.84 -9.49 2.97
N ALA A 74 2.16 -9.25 3.00
CA ALA A 74 2.97 -9.26 4.22
C ALA A 74 2.42 -8.30 5.30
N ALA A 75 2.16 -7.05 4.93
CA ALA A 75 1.61 -6.05 5.85
C ALA A 75 0.22 -6.43 6.39
N LEU A 76 -0.66 -7.00 5.56
CA LEU A 76 -2.00 -7.43 5.97
C LEU A 76 -1.98 -8.71 6.84
N TYR A 77 -1.06 -9.63 6.56
CA TYR A 77 -0.80 -10.83 7.37
C TYR A 77 -0.33 -10.46 8.79
N ASP A 78 0.45 -9.39 8.94
CA ASP A 78 0.84 -8.91 10.26
C ASP A 78 -0.28 -8.31 11.11
N PHE A 79 -1.34 -7.81 10.46
CA PHE A 79 -2.61 -7.49 11.13
C PHE A 79 -3.54 -8.69 11.33
N GLY A 80 -3.21 -9.88 10.80
CA GLY A 80 -4.00 -11.10 10.96
C GLY A 80 -4.96 -11.42 9.80
N ILE A 81 -4.80 -10.79 8.63
CA ILE A 81 -5.50 -11.18 7.39
C ILE A 81 -4.75 -12.36 6.77
N GLU A 82 -4.90 -13.54 7.39
CA GLU A 82 -4.14 -14.74 7.05
C GLU A 82 -4.76 -15.51 5.87
N LYS A 83 -6.03 -15.92 6.03
CA LYS A 83 -6.68 -16.93 5.17
C LYS A 83 -7.30 -16.37 3.90
N GLN A 84 -7.55 -15.06 3.87
CA GLN A 84 -8.22 -14.39 2.75
C GLN A 84 -7.27 -14.13 1.57
N ILE A 85 -5.95 -14.22 1.78
CA ILE A 85 -4.96 -13.93 0.73
C ILE A 85 -4.72 -15.21 -0.09
N THR A 86 -5.50 -15.37 -1.16
CA THR A 86 -5.47 -16.58 -2.01
C THR A 86 -4.46 -16.49 -3.16
N GLY A 87 -4.01 -15.29 -3.50
CA GLY A 87 -2.97 -15.08 -4.52
C GLY A 87 -2.06 -13.88 -4.24
N VAL A 88 -0.84 -13.97 -4.74
CA VAL A 88 0.19 -12.92 -4.60
C VAL A 88 0.91 -12.62 -5.91
N PHE A 89 1.41 -11.40 -6.06
CA PHE A 89 2.22 -10.99 -7.21
C PHE A 89 3.35 -10.04 -6.81
N GLY A 90 4.45 -10.07 -7.57
CA GLY A 90 5.71 -9.43 -7.20
C GLY A 90 6.73 -10.42 -6.63
N PRO A 91 7.92 -9.96 -6.19
CA PRO A 91 9.00 -10.84 -5.75
C PRO A 91 8.58 -11.59 -4.49
N THR A 92 8.24 -12.86 -4.66
CA THR A 92 7.61 -13.74 -3.68
C THR A 92 8.61 -14.79 -3.20
N THR A 93 9.38 -15.38 -4.10
CA THR A 93 10.39 -16.39 -3.79
C THR A 93 11.72 -16.15 -4.50
N LEU A 94 12.79 -16.45 -3.79
CA LEU A 94 14.16 -16.49 -4.31
C LEU A 94 14.38 -17.75 -5.17
N LYS A 95 15.46 -17.75 -5.97
CA LYS A 95 15.84 -18.90 -6.83
C LYS A 95 16.06 -20.23 -6.07
N ASN A 96 16.26 -20.18 -4.75
CA ASN A 96 16.43 -21.34 -3.87
C ASN A 96 15.13 -21.77 -3.15
N GLY A 97 13.98 -21.22 -3.53
CA GLY A 97 12.67 -21.53 -2.96
C GLY A 97 12.33 -20.84 -1.63
N LYS A 98 13.27 -20.11 -1.02
CA LYS A 98 12.99 -19.31 0.18
C LYS A 98 12.13 -18.08 -0.15
N PRO A 99 11.36 -17.53 0.81
CA PRO A 99 10.67 -16.25 0.63
C PRO A 99 11.61 -15.11 0.22
N ASP A 100 11.11 -14.19 -0.60
CA ASP A 100 11.73 -12.88 -0.85
C ASP A 100 11.65 -12.00 0.42
N VAL A 101 12.55 -11.04 0.58
CA VAL A 101 12.50 -10.09 1.72
C VAL A 101 11.18 -9.31 1.78
N GLN A 102 10.52 -9.09 0.65
CA GLN A 102 9.22 -8.41 0.58
C GLN A 102 8.02 -9.28 0.97
N ALA A 103 8.21 -10.59 1.20
CA ALA A 103 7.18 -11.45 1.80
C ALA A 103 7.12 -11.30 3.33
N GLY A 104 8.19 -10.83 3.98
CA GLY A 104 8.25 -10.76 5.45
C GLY A 104 7.94 -12.11 6.10
N ASP A 105 7.02 -12.11 7.06
CA ASP A 105 6.56 -13.32 7.76
C ASP A 105 5.41 -14.06 7.02
N PHE A 106 5.03 -13.65 5.80
CA PHE A 106 3.96 -14.30 5.03
C PHE A 106 4.36 -15.70 4.54
N PRO A 107 3.57 -16.76 4.82
CA PRO A 107 3.84 -18.11 4.31
C PRO A 107 3.53 -18.18 2.81
N VAL A 108 4.54 -17.95 1.98
CA VAL A 108 4.46 -17.82 0.51
C VAL A 108 3.88 -19.05 -0.22
N ASP A 109 3.84 -20.20 0.44
CA ASP A 109 3.27 -21.45 -0.04
C ASP A 109 1.74 -21.55 0.14
N GLN A 110 1.12 -20.73 1.01
CA GLN A 110 -0.34 -20.73 1.19
C GLN A 110 -1.12 -20.09 0.03
N ALA A 111 -0.45 -19.31 -0.82
CA ALA A 111 -1.08 -18.46 -1.83
C ALA A 111 -0.54 -18.70 -3.24
N THR A 112 -1.41 -18.59 -4.25
CA THR A 112 -1.01 -18.77 -5.65
C THR A 112 -0.19 -17.58 -6.15
N SER A 113 1.11 -17.78 -6.40
CA SER A 113 1.91 -16.76 -7.08
C SER A 113 1.49 -16.61 -8.55
N LEU A 114 1.15 -15.36 -8.92
CA LEU A 114 0.71 -14.96 -10.26
C LEU A 114 1.87 -14.42 -11.11
N GLY A 115 3.00 -14.10 -10.51
CA GLY A 115 4.19 -13.55 -11.17
C GLY A 115 5.22 -13.11 -10.14
N ASN A 116 6.50 -13.47 -10.37
CA ASN A 116 7.57 -13.35 -9.37
C ASN A 116 8.56 -12.21 -9.66
N THR A 117 8.39 -11.49 -10.77
CA THR A 117 9.22 -10.33 -11.16
C THR A 117 8.35 -9.20 -11.71
N TRP A 118 8.94 -8.01 -11.91
CA TRP A 118 8.25 -6.92 -12.60
C TRP A 118 7.75 -7.37 -13.98
N GLY A 119 6.58 -6.86 -14.39
CA GLY A 119 5.91 -7.21 -15.66
C GLY A 119 5.21 -8.57 -15.69
N GLN A 120 5.46 -9.48 -14.74
CA GLN A 120 4.80 -10.79 -14.69
C GLN A 120 3.44 -10.70 -13.96
N PHE A 121 2.35 -11.02 -14.67
CA PHE A 121 1.04 -11.23 -14.06
C PHE A 121 0.21 -12.23 -14.89
N ASN A 122 0.00 -13.44 -14.38
CA ASN A 122 -0.78 -14.48 -15.04
C ASN A 122 -2.29 -14.24 -14.85
N VAL A 123 -2.93 -13.65 -15.86
CA VAL A 123 -4.36 -13.27 -15.84
C VAL A 123 -5.29 -14.49 -15.78
N GLU A 124 -4.89 -15.63 -16.34
CA GLU A 124 -5.70 -16.86 -16.34
C GLU A 124 -5.76 -17.50 -14.95
N LYS A 125 -4.59 -17.65 -14.30
CA LYS A 125 -4.52 -18.06 -12.89
C LYS A 125 -5.29 -17.08 -12.00
N TYR A 126 -5.12 -15.78 -12.21
CA TYR A 126 -5.82 -14.75 -11.46
C TYR A 126 -7.35 -14.87 -11.60
N ALA A 127 -7.87 -15.13 -12.80
CA ALA A 127 -9.30 -15.40 -13.00
C ALA A 127 -9.76 -16.69 -12.28
N SER A 128 -8.93 -17.74 -12.28
CA SER A 128 -9.25 -19.01 -11.60
C SER A 128 -9.32 -18.93 -10.06
N LEU A 129 -8.80 -17.86 -9.45
CA LEU A 129 -8.90 -17.60 -8.01
C LEU A 129 -10.24 -16.95 -7.60
N SER A 130 -11.11 -16.60 -8.55
CA SER A 130 -12.37 -15.86 -8.32
C SER A 130 -12.20 -14.64 -7.40
N PRO A 131 -11.31 -13.68 -7.73
CA PRO A 131 -10.86 -12.63 -6.82
C PRO A 131 -11.96 -11.62 -6.47
N ASP A 132 -12.17 -11.39 -5.17
CA ASP A 132 -13.09 -10.38 -4.63
C ASP A 132 -12.46 -8.97 -4.63
N LEU A 133 -11.15 -8.90 -4.39
CA LEU A 133 -10.41 -7.66 -4.21
C LEU A 133 -8.94 -7.81 -4.59
N LEU A 134 -8.44 -6.91 -5.45
CA LEU A 134 -7.01 -6.73 -5.70
C LEU A 134 -6.42 -5.64 -4.80
N ILE A 135 -5.28 -5.87 -4.16
CA ILE A 135 -4.61 -4.89 -3.28
C ILE A 135 -3.20 -4.59 -3.78
N THR A 136 -2.83 -3.31 -3.90
CA THR A 136 -1.45 -2.92 -4.25
C THR A 136 -1.06 -1.54 -3.71
N ASN A 137 0.21 -1.20 -3.89
CA ASN A 137 0.83 0.06 -3.50
C ASN A 137 0.70 1.12 -4.61
N MET A 138 0.99 2.38 -4.27
CA MET A 138 1.23 3.48 -5.20
C MET A 138 2.43 4.31 -4.74
N PHE A 139 3.45 4.43 -5.58
CA PHE A 139 4.56 5.37 -5.37
C PHE A 139 4.28 6.72 -6.04
N ASP A 140 3.67 6.69 -7.23
CA ASP A 140 3.12 7.85 -7.95
C ASP A 140 1.58 7.83 -7.93
N PRO A 141 0.89 8.98 -7.86
CA PRO A 141 -0.58 9.02 -7.77
C PRO A 141 -1.30 8.26 -8.90
N GLY A 142 -2.05 7.22 -8.54
CA GLY A 142 -2.80 6.37 -9.48
C GLY A 142 -1.97 5.28 -10.19
N ALA A 143 -0.65 5.25 -10.00
CA ALA A 143 0.22 4.20 -10.53
C ALA A 143 0.10 2.92 -9.67
N LEU A 144 -0.72 1.97 -10.11
CA LEU A 144 -0.89 0.68 -9.45
C LEU A 144 0.38 -0.17 -9.57
N PHE A 145 1.10 -0.33 -8.47
CA PHE A 145 2.40 -0.98 -8.44
C PHE A 145 2.31 -2.46 -8.86
N TYR A 146 3.29 -2.92 -9.63
CA TYR A 146 3.38 -4.27 -10.21
C TYR A 146 2.21 -4.76 -11.10
N ILE A 147 1.22 -3.92 -11.44
CA ILE A 147 0.16 -4.26 -12.39
C ILE A 147 0.59 -3.86 -13.82
N PRO A 148 0.90 -4.81 -14.74
CA PRO A 148 1.46 -4.48 -16.05
C PRO A 148 0.44 -3.79 -16.95
N ASP A 149 0.76 -2.59 -17.47
CA ASP A 149 -0.20 -1.73 -18.19
C ASP A 149 -0.91 -2.42 -19.37
N ASP A 150 -0.21 -3.25 -20.15
CA ASP A 150 -0.78 -4.02 -21.27
C ASP A 150 -1.92 -4.98 -20.87
N SER A 151 -1.90 -5.44 -19.61
CA SER A 151 -2.87 -6.39 -19.04
C SER A 151 -3.82 -5.76 -18.02
N LYS A 152 -3.49 -4.57 -17.51
CA LYS A 152 -4.17 -3.81 -16.45
C LYS A 152 -5.68 -3.67 -16.65
N LYS A 153 -6.13 -3.44 -17.89
CA LYS A 153 -7.58 -3.40 -18.20
C LYS A 153 -8.26 -4.74 -17.93
N LYS A 154 -7.66 -5.87 -18.35
CA LYS A 154 -8.21 -7.22 -18.13
C LYS A 154 -8.21 -7.57 -16.64
N ILE A 155 -7.12 -7.27 -15.93
CA ILE A 155 -6.98 -7.50 -14.49
C ILE A 155 -8.05 -6.74 -13.70
N LEU A 156 -8.22 -5.44 -13.98
CA LEU A 156 -9.20 -4.58 -13.30
C LEU A 156 -10.66 -4.78 -13.74
N GLN A 157 -10.93 -5.68 -14.68
CA GLN A 157 -12.28 -6.13 -15.04
C GLN A 157 -12.73 -7.35 -14.23
N LEU A 158 -11.81 -8.10 -13.61
CA LEU A 158 -12.12 -9.32 -12.84
C LEU A 158 -12.42 -9.01 -11.36
N ALA A 159 -11.78 -8.00 -10.78
CA ALA A 159 -12.03 -7.54 -9.42
C ALA A 159 -11.84 -6.02 -9.28
N PRO A 160 -12.50 -5.35 -8.33
CA PRO A 160 -12.09 -4.01 -7.90
C PRO A 160 -10.67 -4.04 -7.30
N SER A 161 -9.98 -2.90 -7.34
CA SER A 161 -8.70 -2.72 -6.66
C SER A 161 -8.79 -1.72 -5.52
N ALA A 162 -8.08 -1.98 -4.42
CA ALA A 162 -7.68 -1.01 -3.40
C ALA A 162 -6.20 -0.64 -3.59
N ALA A 163 -5.88 0.64 -3.45
CA ALA A 163 -4.53 1.15 -3.63
C ALA A 163 -4.10 2.05 -2.46
N ILE A 164 -2.99 1.71 -1.81
CA ILE A 164 -2.42 2.44 -0.66
C ILE A 164 -1.18 3.23 -1.09
N THR A 165 -1.09 4.50 -0.70
CA THR A 165 0.06 5.35 -1.06
C THR A 165 1.28 5.04 -0.20
N THR A 166 2.40 4.67 -0.83
CA THR A 166 3.69 4.35 -0.18
C THR A 166 4.86 5.21 -0.69
N GLY A 167 4.60 6.18 -1.57
CA GLY A 167 5.56 7.20 -1.99
C GLY A 167 5.08 8.61 -1.64
N ARG A 168 6.04 9.50 -1.35
CA ARG A 168 5.84 10.94 -1.04
C ARG A 168 4.92 11.22 0.15
N VAL A 169 4.88 10.28 1.09
CA VAL A 169 4.21 10.36 2.41
C VAL A 169 5.12 9.72 3.46
N SER A 170 5.12 10.19 4.71
CA SER A 170 5.85 9.53 5.81
C SER A 170 5.30 8.12 6.07
N MET A 171 6.17 7.16 6.43
CA MET A 171 5.86 5.74 6.72
C MET A 171 4.64 5.55 7.65
N LEU A 172 4.40 6.50 8.56
CA LEU A 172 3.25 6.48 9.46
C LEU A 172 1.90 6.42 8.73
N GLU A 173 1.77 7.05 7.56
CA GLU A 173 0.52 7.06 6.80
C GLU A 173 0.20 5.69 6.18
N PRO A 174 1.05 5.03 5.37
CA PRO A 174 0.75 3.69 4.88
C PRO A 174 0.56 2.68 6.02
N ILE A 175 1.29 2.75 7.13
CA ILE A 175 1.02 1.90 8.32
C ILE A 175 -0.42 2.09 8.81
N LYS A 176 -0.85 3.34 9.02
CA LYS A 176 -2.22 3.71 9.41
C LYS A 176 -3.27 3.28 8.38
N ARG A 177 -2.94 3.34 7.09
CA ARG A 177 -3.86 2.99 5.99
C ARG A 177 -3.98 1.49 5.77
N TYR A 178 -2.91 0.72 5.97
CA TYR A 178 -2.97 -0.74 6.04
C TYR A 178 -3.70 -1.23 7.29
N ALA A 179 -3.52 -0.61 8.45
CA ALA A 179 -4.30 -0.92 9.65
C ALA A 179 -5.81 -0.72 9.41
N ALA A 180 -6.21 0.42 8.82
CA ALA A 180 -7.62 0.69 8.49
C ALA A 180 -8.18 -0.25 7.40
N LEU A 181 -7.35 -0.71 6.46
CA LEU A 181 -7.74 -1.71 5.47
C LEU A 181 -7.93 -3.09 6.12
N ALA A 182 -7.00 -3.50 6.99
CA ALA A 182 -7.08 -4.75 7.74
C ALA A 182 -8.31 -4.76 8.66
N GLU A 183 -8.60 -3.68 9.39
CA GLU A 183 -9.80 -3.55 10.23
C GLU A 183 -11.09 -3.73 9.42
N ALA A 184 -11.20 -3.09 8.25
CA ALA A 184 -12.32 -3.32 7.33
C ALA A 184 -12.39 -4.78 6.85
N LEU A 185 -11.24 -5.42 6.60
CA LEU A 185 -11.10 -6.84 6.27
C LEU A 185 -11.26 -7.78 7.49
N GLY A 186 -11.51 -7.26 8.70
CA GLY A 186 -11.84 -8.04 9.90
C GLY A 186 -10.71 -8.33 10.88
N ALA A 187 -9.53 -7.71 10.73
CA ALA A 187 -8.47 -7.77 11.72
C ALA A 187 -8.89 -7.11 13.05
N ASP A 188 -8.58 -7.76 14.18
CA ASP A 188 -8.65 -7.12 15.48
C ASP A 188 -7.37 -6.31 15.74
N LEU A 189 -7.45 -4.98 15.58
CA LEU A 189 -6.34 -4.08 15.87
C LEU A 189 -5.97 -4.00 17.37
N LYS A 190 -6.78 -4.59 18.27
CA LYS A 190 -6.48 -4.72 19.71
C LYS A 190 -5.80 -6.05 20.05
N ALA A 191 -5.68 -6.97 19.10
CA ALA A 191 -5.01 -8.25 19.30
C ALA A 191 -3.57 -8.06 19.79
N LYS A 192 -3.08 -8.97 20.64
CA LYS A 192 -1.77 -8.82 21.28
C LYS A 192 -0.61 -8.72 20.28
N LYS A 193 -0.65 -9.46 19.16
CA LYS A 193 0.35 -9.33 18.06
C LYS A 193 0.45 -7.89 17.56
N VAL A 194 -0.70 -7.26 17.26
CA VAL A 194 -0.78 -5.91 16.67
C VAL A 194 -0.36 -4.84 17.69
N THR A 195 -0.84 -4.94 18.93
CA THR A 195 -0.54 -3.96 19.98
C THR A 195 0.92 -4.03 20.46
N ASP A 196 1.48 -5.24 20.60
CA ASP A 196 2.93 -5.43 20.87
C ASP A 196 3.78 -4.90 19.70
N ALA A 197 3.38 -5.15 18.45
CA ALA A 197 4.10 -4.67 17.27
C ALA A 197 4.12 -3.14 17.19
N LYS A 198 2.99 -2.48 17.49
CA LYS A 198 2.90 -1.01 17.60
C LYS A 198 3.82 -0.47 18.70
N ALA A 199 3.80 -1.05 19.89
CA ALA A 199 4.68 -0.63 20.99
C ALA A 199 6.17 -0.85 20.66
N ARG A 200 6.51 -1.93 19.95
CA ARG A 200 7.86 -2.21 19.44
C ARG A 200 8.31 -1.16 18.42
N PHE A 201 7.44 -0.80 17.48
CA PHE A 201 7.71 0.23 16.47
C PHE A 201 7.95 1.62 17.10
N GLU A 202 7.10 2.02 18.05
CA GLU A 202 7.23 3.31 18.74
C GLU A 202 8.51 3.37 19.59
N LYS A 203 8.84 2.28 20.30
CA LYS A 203 10.10 2.16 21.02
C LYS A 203 11.32 2.25 20.09
N ALA A 204 11.31 1.54 18.96
CA ALA A 204 12.41 1.57 17.99
C ALA A 204 12.61 2.97 17.37
N SER A 205 11.51 3.66 17.06
CA SER A 205 11.53 5.01 16.51
C SER A 205 12.10 6.04 17.50
N GLU A 206 11.75 5.90 18.79
CA GLU A 206 12.32 6.72 19.86
C GLU A 206 13.80 6.37 20.16
N THR A 207 14.20 5.10 20.00
CA THR A 207 15.63 4.71 20.03
C THR A 207 16.41 5.37 18.89
N LEU A 208 15.90 5.31 17.65
CA LEU A 208 16.55 5.93 16.49
C LEU A 208 16.72 7.44 16.69
N ARG A 209 15.64 8.14 17.07
CA ARG A 209 15.64 9.57 17.38
C ARG A 209 16.71 9.95 18.40
N LYS A 210 16.80 9.21 19.52
CA LYS A 210 17.84 9.43 20.53
C LYS A 210 19.23 9.22 19.96
N THR A 211 19.47 8.11 19.24
CA THR A 211 20.79 7.80 18.65
C THR A 211 21.30 8.91 17.74
N VAL A 212 20.47 9.42 16.80
CA VAL A 212 20.90 10.47 15.86
C VAL A 212 20.89 11.88 16.46
N THR A 213 20.17 12.11 17.56
CA THR A 213 20.33 13.35 18.35
C THR A 213 21.67 13.36 19.10
N SER A 214 22.17 12.20 19.54
CA SER A 214 23.42 12.07 20.30
C SER A 214 24.68 11.92 19.45
N HIS A 215 24.57 11.53 18.17
CA HIS A 215 25.71 11.30 17.28
C HIS A 215 25.51 12.00 15.94
N ARG A 216 26.55 12.70 15.47
CA ARG A 216 26.59 13.23 14.10
C ARG A 216 26.98 12.07 13.18
N ILE A 217 25.99 11.48 12.51
CA ILE A 217 26.16 10.35 11.58
C ILE A 217 25.44 10.71 10.28
N LYS A 218 26.19 10.78 9.17
CA LYS A 218 25.67 11.04 7.83
C LYS A 218 25.31 9.71 7.16
N VAL A 219 24.04 9.56 6.78
CA VAL A 219 23.52 8.31 6.18
C VAL A 219 23.28 8.49 4.69
N MET A 220 23.81 7.60 3.85
CA MET A 220 23.46 7.53 2.43
C MET A 220 22.49 6.38 2.17
N ALA A 221 21.22 6.71 1.94
CA ALA A 221 20.27 5.74 1.40
C ALA A 221 20.63 5.45 -0.06
N CYS A 222 20.98 4.21 -0.37
CA CYS A 222 21.57 3.86 -1.67
C CYS A 222 21.09 2.52 -2.22
N SER A 223 21.27 2.32 -3.52
CA SER A 223 20.95 1.08 -4.24
C SER A 223 22.00 0.84 -5.32
N ALA A 224 22.17 -0.40 -5.78
CA ALA A 224 23.23 -0.78 -6.70
C ALA A 224 22.75 -1.69 -7.83
N SER A 225 23.39 -1.56 -8.98
CA SER A 225 23.23 -2.41 -10.18
C SER A 225 24.59 -2.69 -10.81
N ALA A 226 24.65 -3.51 -11.86
CA ALA A 226 25.91 -3.81 -12.54
C ALA A 226 26.60 -2.53 -13.08
N ASP A 227 25.83 -1.61 -13.67
CA ASP A 227 26.36 -0.45 -14.39
C ASP A 227 26.35 0.85 -13.56
N LEU A 228 25.46 0.95 -12.56
CA LEU A 228 25.15 2.18 -11.84
C LEU A 228 24.96 1.97 -10.33
N PHE A 229 25.42 2.95 -9.56
CA PHE A 229 25.12 3.18 -8.15
C PHE A 229 24.09 4.31 -8.02
N TYR A 230 23.10 4.17 -7.13
CA TYR A 230 21.98 5.10 -7.01
C TYR A 230 21.93 5.72 -5.62
N VAL A 231 21.95 7.06 -5.54
CA VAL A 231 21.83 7.82 -4.30
C VAL A 231 20.38 8.29 -4.14
N SER A 232 19.66 7.73 -3.17
CA SER A 232 18.23 7.97 -2.99
C SER A 232 17.93 9.35 -2.39
N ASN A 233 16.88 10.00 -2.88
CA ASN A 233 16.36 11.23 -2.32
C ASN A 233 15.49 10.94 -1.08
N PRO A 234 15.89 11.41 0.13
CA PRO A 234 15.15 11.11 1.35
C PRO A 234 13.75 11.74 1.41
N LYS A 235 13.40 12.62 0.46
CA LYS A 235 12.10 13.30 0.39
C LYS A 235 11.02 12.54 -0.38
N ILE A 236 11.31 11.33 -0.90
CA ILE A 236 10.39 10.58 -1.79
C ILE A 236 9.94 9.24 -1.20
N ASN A 237 10.84 8.43 -0.66
CA ASN A 237 10.49 7.11 -0.13
C ASN A 237 9.98 7.22 1.32
N ALA A 238 8.91 6.50 1.65
CA ALA A 238 8.17 6.74 2.89
C ALA A 238 8.96 6.46 4.17
N ASP A 239 9.86 5.47 4.10
CA ASP A 239 10.84 5.14 5.13
C ASP A 239 11.85 6.29 5.33
N LEU A 240 12.47 6.79 4.27
CA LEU A 240 13.46 7.86 4.35
C LEU A 240 12.84 9.18 4.81
N ILE A 241 11.59 9.47 4.43
CA ILE A 241 10.82 10.61 4.94
C ILE A 241 10.64 10.47 6.46
N TYR A 242 10.19 9.30 6.94
CA TYR A 242 9.98 9.08 8.37
C TYR A 242 11.30 9.10 9.17
N PHE A 243 12.37 8.52 8.63
CA PHE A 243 13.69 8.58 9.26
C PHE A 243 14.23 10.02 9.30
N SER A 244 13.95 10.85 8.28
CA SER A 244 14.24 12.30 8.32
C SER A 244 13.43 13.02 9.39
N GLU A 245 12.13 12.69 9.56
CA GLU A 245 11.28 13.22 10.65
C GLU A 245 11.74 12.79 12.06
N LEU A 246 12.48 11.67 12.17
CA LEU A 246 13.14 11.24 13.41
C LEU A 246 14.53 11.89 13.62
N GLY A 247 15.04 12.65 12.65
CA GLY A 247 16.29 13.40 12.76
C GLY A 247 17.52 12.74 12.12
N VAL A 248 17.37 11.72 11.28
CA VAL A 248 18.49 11.12 10.55
C VAL A 248 19.02 12.14 9.52
N ASP A 249 20.31 12.48 9.60
CA ASP A 249 20.95 13.35 8.60
C ASP A 249 21.32 12.55 7.36
N PHE A 250 20.46 12.61 6.33
CA PHE A 250 20.71 11.93 5.07
C PHE A 250 21.61 12.74 4.11
N VAL A 251 22.38 12.03 3.29
CA VAL A 251 22.85 12.56 1.99
C VAL A 251 21.65 12.94 1.14
N VAL A 252 21.73 14.08 0.46
CA VAL A 252 20.69 14.54 -0.48
C VAL A 252 21.33 14.65 -1.87
N PRO A 253 20.85 13.91 -2.88
CA PRO A 253 21.37 14.01 -4.24
C PRO A 253 21.17 15.41 -4.83
N GLU A 254 22.11 15.86 -5.66
CA GLU A 254 22.09 17.17 -6.31
C GLU A 254 21.25 17.15 -7.60
N LYS A 255 21.35 16.04 -8.33
CA LYS A 255 20.79 15.84 -9.67
C LYS A 255 19.92 14.58 -9.68
N PRO A 256 18.87 14.50 -8.85
CA PRO A 256 17.94 13.39 -8.89
C PRO A 256 17.26 13.30 -10.27
N ASP A 257 16.77 12.11 -10.59
CA ASP A 257 16.07 11.81 -11.83
C ASP A 257 14.78 12.64 -12.01
N LYS A 258 14.13 12.49 -13.17
CA LYS A 258 12.89 13.21 -13.51
C LYS A 258 11.72 12.93 -12.56
N GLY A 259 11.65 11.75 -11.94
CA GLY A 259 10.68 11.40 -10.89
C GLY A 259 11.06 11.93 -9.50
N GLY A 260 12.31 12.35 -9.33
CA GLY A 260 12.90 12.88 -8.10
C GLY A 260 13.44 11.83 -7.13
N TYR A 261 13.41 10.54 -7.48
CA TYR A 261 13.66 9.40 -6.59
C TYR A 261 15.13 9.22 -6.21
N PHE A 262 16.06 9.36 -7.16
CA PHE A 262 17.49 9.13 -6.93
C PHE A 262 18.38 9.82 -7.98
N GLU A 263 19.63 10.13 -7.63
CA GLU A 263 20.68 10.44 -8.62
C GLU A 263 21.39 9.14 -9.02
N SER A 264 21.65 8.96 -10.32
CA SER A 264 22.39 7.81 -10.85
C SER A 264 23.85 8.20 -11.08
N LEU A 265 24.76 7.45 -10.47
CA LEU A 265 26.21 7.61 -10.58
C LEU A 265 26.79 6.37 -11.25
N SER A 266 27.79 6.54 -12.13
CA SER A 266 28.65 5.43 -12.52
C SER A 266 29.57 5.05 -11.36
N TRP A 267 30.05 3.81 -11.34
CA TRP A 267 30.79 3.26 -10.19
C TRP A 267 32.07 4.03 -9.86
N GLU A 268 32.76 4.60 -10.84
CA GLU A 268 33.94 5.45 -10.66
C GLU A 268 33.63 6.88 -10.15
N ASN A 269 32.35 7.20 -9.91
CA ASN A 269 31.88 8.42 -9.24
C ASN A 269 31.02 8.10 -7.99
N ALA A 270 31.01 6.85 -7.50
CA ALA A 270 30.19 6.46 -6.34
C ALA A 270 30.65 7.13 -5.01
N ASP A 271 31.87 7.67 -4.99
CA ASP A 271 32.48 8.45 -3.91
C ASP A 271 32.10 9.94 -3.91
N LYS A 272 31.22 10.39 -4.83
CA LYS A 272 30.76 11.79 -4.95
C LYS A 272 30.23 12.41 -3.63
N TYR A 273 29.80 11.59 -2.68
CA TYR A 273 29.17 12.03 -1.44
C TYR A 273 29.77 11.37 -0.19
N ASP A 274 30.26 12.18 0.73
CA ASP A 274 30.66 11.72 2.07
C ASP A 274 29.46 11.14 2.85
N ALA A 275 29.65 9.96 3.44
CA ALA A 275 28.71 9.34 4.37
C ALA A 275 29.42 8.42 5.36
N ASP A 276 28.96 8.41 6.61
CA ASP A 276 29.45 7.51 7.66
C ASP A 276 28.79 6.11 7.58
N VAL A 277 27.57 6.05 7.02
CA VAL A 277 26.76 4.82 6.92
C VAL A 277 26.09 4.73 5.55
N LEU A 278 26.29 3.60 4.86
CA LEU A 278 25.50 3.23 3.67
C LEU A 278 24.26 2.43 4.10
N PHE A 279 23.07 2.98 3.89
CA PHE A 279 21.80 2.29 4.07
C PHE A 279 21.35 1.70 2.72
N LEU A 280 21.78 0.46 2.47
CA LEU A 280 21.67 -0.20 1.16
C LEU A 280 20.34 -0.93 0.97
N ASP A 281 19.77 -0.75 -0.22
CA ASP A 281 18.57 -1.40 -0.74
C ASP A 281 18.71 -2.93 -0.81
N ASN A 282 17.88 -3.63 -0.04
CA ASN A 282 17.94 -5.08 0.18
C ASN A 282 17.08 -5.91 -0.79
N ARG A 283 16.45 -5.31 -1.80
CA ARG A 283 15.55 -6.01 -2.72
C ARG A 283 16.33 -6.97 -3.63
N THR A 284 15.77 -8.16 -3.89
CA THR A 284 16.35 -9.22 -4.75
C THR A 284 16.75 -8.80 -6.18
N ALA A 285 16.34 -7.61 -6.64
CA ALA A 285 16.70 -7.06 -7.94
C ALA A 285 17.98 -6.21 -7.93
N THR A 286 18.59 -5.94 -6.77
CA THR A 286 19.75 -5.03 -6.62
C THR A 286 21.03 -5.79 -6.30
N LEU A 287 22.18 -5.16 -6.57
CA LEU A 287 23.48 -5.70 -6.24
C LEU A 287 23.70 -5.63 -4.72
N GLN A 288 23.94 -6.78 -4.10
CA GLN A 288 24.26 -6.90 -2.68
C GLN A 288 25.78 -6.98 -2.45
N PRO A 289 26.29 -6.67 -1.25
CA PRO A 289 27.70 -6.88 -0.92
C PRO A 289 28.11 -8.36 -1.07
N GLY A 290 29.40 -8.59 -1.29
CA GLY A 290 29.97 -9.94 -1.23
C GLY A 290 29.94 -10.54 0.19
N PRO A 291 30.05 -11.86 0.33
CA PRO A 291 30.24 -12.55 1.61
C PRO A 291 31.63 -12.32 2.21
#